data_AF-A0A3P6T0I1-F1
#
_entry.id   AF-A0A3P6T0I1-F1
#
_cell.length_a   1.000
_cell.length_b   1.000
_cell.length_c   1.000
_cell.angle_alpha   90.00
_cell.angle_beta   90.00
_cell.angle_gamma   90.00
#
_symmetry.space_group_name_H-M   'P 1'
#
loop_
_entity.id
_entity.type
_entity.pdbx_description
1 polymer ?
#
loop_
_entity_poly.entity_id
_entity_poly.type
_entity_poly.pdbx_seq_one_letter_code
_entity_poly.pdbx_strand_id
1 'polypeptide(L)'
;MLKIWDIAASECISTVEAHDDKIWALQASNNESRFVTASGDGRIRIWEDVSQKKRDEEARSQAEKARNEQILSNLMDQKRYSEALGFSLTLSRPYR
;
A
#
# COMPACT_ATOMS: atom_id res chain seq x y z
N MET A 1 -18.09 1.01 14.25
CA MET A 1 -16.67 0.69 14.50
C MET A 1 -16.37 -0.77 14.14
N LEU A 2 -15.27 -1.01 13.43
CA LEU A 2 -14.75 -2.32 13.06
C LEU A 2 -13.35 -2.48 13.65
N LYS A 3 -13.00 -3.66 14.17
CA LYS A 3 -11.66 -3.94 14.72
C LYS A 3 -11.06 -5.15 14.03
N ILE A 4 -9.77 -5.05 13.72
CA ILE A 4 -8.96 -6.10 13.12
C ILE A 4 -8.00 -6.60 14.19
N TRP A 5 -7.99 -7.92 14.38
CA TRP A 5 -7.22 -8.59 15.42
C TRP A 5 -6.26 -9.60 14.82
N ASP A 6 -5.05 -9.65 15.36
CA ASP A 6 -4.14 -10.76 15.15
C ASP A 6 -4.41 -11.82 16.21
N ILE A 7 -4.81 -13.03 15.80
CA ILE A 7 -5.10 -14.13 16.70
C ILE A 7 -3.79 -14.68 17.31
N ALA A 8 -2.70 -14.69 16.54
CA ALA A 8 -1.42 -15.23 17.00
C ALA A 8 -0.76 -14.29 18.02
N ALA A 9 -0.81 -12.98 17.77
CA ALA A 9 -0.28 -11.98 18.70
C ALA A 9 -1.26 -11.60 19.82
N SER A 10 -2.55 -11.99 19.73
CA SER A 10 -3.62 -11.56 20.64
C SER A 10 -3.74 -10.03 20.75
N GLU A 11 -3.39 -9.31 19.68
CA GLU A 11 -3.34 -7.85 19.65
C GLU A 11 -4.31 -7.27 18.61
N CYS A 12 -4.84 -6.09 18.92
CA CYS A 12 -5.68 -5.33 17.99
C CYS A 12 -4.79 -4.57 17.00
N ILE A 13 -4.67 -5.08 15.79
CA ILE A 13 -3.87 -4.47 14.72
C ILE A 13 -4.41 -3.09 14.35
N SER A 14 -5.74 -2.97 14.21
CA SER A 14 -6.35 -1.73 13.72
C SER A 14 -7.80 -1.58 14.16
N THR A 15 -8.19 -0.33 14.40
CA THR A 15 -9.58 0.06 14.62
C THR A 15 -9.99 1.00 13.50
N VAL A 16 -11.01 0.61 12.75
CA VAL A 16 -11.52 1.34 11.59
C VAL A 16 -12.92 1.86 11.91
N GLU A 17 -13.13 3.16 11.72
CA GLU A 17 -14.48 3.76 11.75
C GLU A 17 -15.21 3.44 10.46
N ALA A 18 -15.64 2.18 10.38
CA ALA A 18 -16.26 1.63 9.18
C ALA A 18 -17.66 2.19 8.94
N HIS A 19 -18.44 2.61 9.93
CA HIS A 19 -19.85 2.98 9.78
C HIS A 19 -20.27 4.00 10.84
N ASP A 20 -21.27 4.83 10.47
CA ASP A 20 -21.79 5.93 11.30
C ASP A 20 -22.86 5.46 12.31
N ASP A 21 -23.32 4.21 12.16
CA ASP A 21 -24.30 3.55 13.03
C ASP A 21 -23.89 2.07 13.31
N LYS A 22 -24.72 1.35 14.07
CA LYS A 22 -24.53 -0.05 14.43
C LYS A 22 -24.47 -0.95 13.20
N ILE A 23 -23.48 -1.84 13.21
CA ILE A 23 -23.34 -2.90 12.22
C ILE A 23 -24.29 -4.03 12.61
N TRP A 24 -25.14 -4.45 11.67
CA TRP A 24 -26.14 -5.51 11.89
C TRP A 24 -25.74 -6.83 11.26
N ALA A 25 -24.94 -6.80 10.20
CA ALA A 25 -24.48 -8.00 9.52
C ALA A 25 -23.03 -7.88 9.07
N LEU A 26 -22.32 -9.00 9.16
CA LEU A 26 -20.97 -9.19 8.65
C LEU A 26 -20.92 -10.54 7.93
N GLN A 27 -20.50 -10.55 6.67
CA GLN A 27 -20.40 -11.76 5.87
C GLN A 27 -19.07 -11.80 5.13
N ALA A 28 -18.30 -12.87 5.33
CA ALA A 28 -17.08 -13.13 4.59
C ALA A 28 -17.38 -13.89 3.30
N SER A 29 -16.55 -13.69 2.28
CA SER A 29 -16.51 -14.52 1.08
C SER A 29 -15.85 -15.85 1.39
N ASN A 30 -16.28 -16.94 0.74
CA ASN A 30 -15.73 -18.29 0.95
C ASN A 30 -14.23 -18.41 0.63
N ASN A 31 -13.70 -17.48 -0.17
CA ASN A 31 -12.30 -17.43 -0.54
C ASN A 31 -11.46 -16.53 0.39
N GLU A 32 -12.06 -16.03 1.48
CA GLU A 32 -11.44 -15.15 2.49
C GLU A 32 -10.84 -13.84 1.95
N SER A 33 -11.01 -13.56 0.65
CA SER A 33 -10.37 -12.40 0.01
C SER A 33 -11.15 -11.11 0.25
N ARG A 34 -12.43 -11.22 0.62
CA ARG A 34 -13.35 -10.10 0.83
C ARG A 34 -14.33 -10.38 1.95
N PHE A 35 -14.79 -9.31 2.59
CA PHE A 35 -15.90 -9.35 3.51
C PHE A 35 -16.79 -8.13 3.34
N VAL A 36 -18.05 -8.26 3.75
CA VAL A 36 -19.08 -7.25 3.60
C VAL A 36 -19.63 -6.91 4.98
N THR A 37 -19.78 -5.62 5.24
CA THR A 37 -20.41 -5.09 6.45
C THR A 37 -21.65 -4.30 6.08
N ALA A 38 -22.78 -4.60 6.74
CA ALA A 38 -24.03 -3.86 6.58
C ALA A 38 -24.41 -3.19 7.90
N SER A 39 -24.78 -1.91 7.81
CA SER A 39 -25.04 -1.06 8.96
C SER A 39 -26.43 -0.42 8.90
N GLY A 40 -26.92 0.02 10.07
CA GLY A 40 -28.16 0.78 10.22
C GLY A 40 -28.12 2.15 9.55
N ASP A 41 -26.92 2.63 9.19
CA ASP A 41 -26.70 3.86 8.40
C ASP A 41 -27.18 3.75 6.94
N GLY A 42 -27.72 2.59 6.54
CA GLY A 42 -28.22 2.33 5.19
C GLY A 42 -27.11 2.07 4.17
N ARG A 43 -25.84 1.96 4.60
CA ARG A 43 -24.70 1.69 3.73
C ARG A 43 -24.19 0.27 3.93
N ILE A 44 -23.81 -0.32 2.80
CA ILE A 44 -23.08 -1.58 2.75
C ILE A 44 -21.66 -1.25 2.30
N ARG A 45 -20.67 -1.73 3.04
CA ARG A 45 -19.26 -1.57 2.69
C ARG A 45 -18.65 -2.92 2.38
N ILE A 46 -17.88 -2.97 1.30
CA ILE A 46 -17.14 -4.15 0.85
C ILE A 46 -15.67 -3.89 1.13
N TRP A 47 -15.05 -4.86 1.78
CA TRP A 47 -13.65 -4.84 2.17
C TRP A 47 -12.91 -5.91 1.39
N GLU A 48 -11.72 -5.58 0.90
CA GLU A 48 -10.82 -6.50 0.21
C GLU A 48 -9.46 -6.45 0.89
N ASP A 49 -8.80 -7.61 1.01
CA ASP A 49 -7.42 -7.64 1.46
C ASP A 49 -6.50 -7.10 0.35
N VAL A 50 -5.85 -5.97 0.64
CA VAL A 50 -4.90 -5.30 -0.25
C VAL A 50 -3.45 -5.48 0.20
N SER A 51 -3.20 -6.30 1.23
CA SER A 51 -1.86 -6.51 1.81
C SER A 51 -0.85 -6.99 0.77
N GLN A 52 -1.24 -7.94 -0.08
CA GLN A 52 -0.37 -8.45 -1.14
C GLN A 52 -0.08 -7.39 -2.21
N LYS A 53 -1.12 -6.70 -2.69
CA LYS A 53 -0.98 -5.62 -3.69
C LYS A 53 -0.01 -4.53 -3.19
N LYS A 54 -0.13 -4.15 -1.91
CA LYS A 54 0.73 -3.15 -1.29
C LYS A 54 2.19 -3.60 -1.23
N ARG A 55 2.46 -4.85 -0.82
CA ARG A 55 3.82 -5.42 -0.82
C ARG A 55 4.43 -5.45 -2.22
N ASP A 56 3.63 -5.82 -3.22
CA ASP A 56 4.08 -5.87 -4.61
C ASP A 56 4.42 -4.48 -5.15
N GLU A 57 3.61 -3.46 -4.83
CA GLU A 57 3.87 -2.05 -5.17
C GLU A 57 5.11 -1.50 -4.46
N GLU A 58 5.26 -1.78 -3.16
CA GLU A 58 6.44 -1.41 -2.38
C GLU A 58 7.70 -2.07 -2.93
N ALA A 59 7.65 -3.35 -3.28
CA ALA A 59 8.75 -4.08 -3.90
C ALA A 59 9.12 -3.50 -5.27
N ARG A 60 8.12 -3.11 -6.08
CA ARG A 60 8.35 -2.42 -7.37
C ARG A 60 9.01 -1.07 -7.17
N SER A 61 8.54 -0.27 -6.22
CA SER A 61 9.14 1.04 -5.90
C SER A 61 10.57 0.90 -5.37
N GLN A 62 10.85 -0.10 -4.54
CA GLN A 62 12.19 -0.40 -4.06
C GLN A 62 13.12 -0.85 -5.19
N ALA A 63 12.64 -1.74 -6.07
CA ALA A 63 13.41 -2.19 -7.23
C ALA A 63 13.75 -1.03 -8.19
N GLU A 64 12.83 -0.11 -8.38
CA GLU A 64 13.05 1.10 -9.20
C GLU A 64 14.11 2.02 -8.57
N LYS A 65 14.04 2.27 -7.25
CA LYS A 65 15.05 3.04 -6.53
C LYS A 65 16.43 2.40 -6.63
N ALA A 66 16.55 1.10 -6.37
CA ALA A 66 17.80 0.37 -6.49
C ALA A 66 18.39 0.44 -7.91
N ARG A 67 17.53 0.37 -8.93
CA ARG A 67 17.93 0.53 -10.34
C ARG A 67 18.46 1.94 -10.60
N ASN A 68 17.76 2.96 -10.12
CA ASN A 68 18.16 4.36 -10.31
C ASN A 68 19.50 4.66 -9.62
N GLU A 69 19.70 4.12 -8.42
CA GLU A 69 20.98 4.19 -7.69
C GLU A 69 22.11 3.50 -8.46
N GLN A 70 21.86 2.32 -9.04
CA GLN A 70 22.85 1.63 -9.86
C GLN A 70 23.24 2.46 -11.10
N ILE A 71 22.27 3.09 -11.76
CA ILE A 71 22.53 3.95 -12.93
C ILE A 71 23.39 5.15 -12.52
N LEU A 72 23.07 5.78 -11.38
CA LEU A 72 23.86 6.89 -10.85
C LEU A 72 25.30 6.46 -10.53
N SER A 73 25.48 5.32 -9.85
CA SER A 73 26.81 4.77 -9.57
C SER A 73 27.61 4.56 -10.85
N ASN A 74 27.00 3.92 -11.85
CA ASN A 74 27.64 3.65 -13.13
C ASN A 74 28.06 4.95 -13.86
N LEU A 75 27.25 6.02 -13.79
CA LEU A 75 27.57 7.31 -14.42
C LEU A 75 28.70 8.05 -13.67
N MET A 76 28.73 7.95 -12.35
CA MET A 76 29.78 8.52 -11.50
C MET A 76 31.14 7.84 -11.75
N ASP A 77 31.17 6.52 -11.85
CA ASP A 77 32.38 5.74 -12.15
C ASP A 77 32.96 6.08 -13.53
N GLN A 78 32.08 6.34 -14.50
CA GLN A 78 32.45 6.79 -15.84
C GLN A 78 32.85 8.28 -15.91
N LYS A 79 32.88 9.01 -14.79
CA LYS A 79 33.15 10.46 -14.71
C LYS A 79 32.18 11.32 -15.55
N ARG A 80 30.99 10.82 -15.85
CA ARG A 80 29.94 11.50 -16.63
C ARG A 80 29.03 12.33 -15.72
N TYR A 81 29.63 13.33 -15.07
CA TYR A 81 28.97 14.12 -14.01
C TYR A 81 27.79 14.97 -14.52
N SER A 82 27.87 15.50 -15.74
CA SER A 82 26.79 16.28 -16.36
C SER A 82 25.52 15.47 -16.55
N GLU A 83 25.67 14.20 -16.94
CA GLU A 83 24.56 13.27 -17.16
C GLU A 83 24.00 12.74 -15.84
N ALA A 84 24.85 12.44 -14.86
CA ALA A 84 24.41 12.09 -13.51
C ALA A 84 23.59 13.22 -12.86
N LEU A 85 24.04 14.47 -13.01
CA LEU A 85 23.32 15.66 -12.54
C LEU A 85 21.97 15.83 -13.26
N GLY A 86 21.96 15.68 -14.58
CA GLY A 86 20.73 15.72 -15.37
C GLY A 86 19.72 14.64 -14.96
N PHE A 87 20.20 13.41 -14.74
CA PHE A 87 19.37 12.27 -14.32
C PHE A 87 18.82 12.45 -12.90
N SER A 88 19.63 12.93 -11.95
CA SER A 88 19.17 13.27 -10.60
C SER A 88 18.08 14.35 -10.60
N LEU A 89 18.21 15.37 -11.45
CA LEU A 89 17.20 16.42 -11.59
C LEU A 89 15.89 15.89 -12.18
N THR A 90 15.94 14.89 -13.06
CA THR A 90 14.74 14.22 -13.57
C THR A 90 14.05 13.35 -12.53
N LEU A 91 14.80 12.63 -11.69
CA LEU A 91 14.26 11.83 -10.58
C LEU A 91 13.56 12.69 -9.51
N SER A 92 14.04 13.91 -9.29
CA SER A 92 13.50 14.83 -8.29
C SER A 92 12.29 15.65 -8.79
N ARG A 93 11.95 15.61 -10.08
CA ARG A 93 10.78 16.33 -10.62
C ARG A 93 9.57 15.39 -10.68
N PRO A 94 8.59 15.50 -9.77
CA PRO A 94 7.52 14.52 -9.66
C PRO A 94 6.44 14.64 -10.75
N TYR A 95 6.40 15.73 -11.50
CA TYR A 95 5.41 15.97 -12.55
C TYR A 95 6.03 16.71 -13.74
N ARG A 96 5.78 16.20 -14.95
CA ARG A 96 5.75 16.95 -16.20
C ARG A 96 4.48 16.61 -16.95
#